data_AF-A0A511MD94-F1
#
_entry.id   AF-A0A511MD94-F1
#
_cell.length_a   1.000
_cell.length_b   1.000
_cell.length_c   1.000
_cell.angle_alpha   90.00
_cell.angle_beta   90.00
_cell.angle_gamma   90.00
#
_symmetry.space_group_name_H-M   'P 1'
#
loop_
_entity.id
_entity.type
_entity.pdbx_description
1 polymer ?
#
loop_
_entity_poly.entity_id
_entity_poly.type
_entity_poly.pdbx_seq_one_letter_code
_entity_poly.pdbx_strand_id
1 'polypeptide(L)'
;MNDPYDHNEPTSKPSDFIVNVPPGDHPITAEHMANKAIALISGALSEIVDVVDVHQDMAPSSACYVLQLAGTLADSTIEWMHRWPE
;
A
#
# COMPACT_ATOMS: atom_id res chain seq x y z
N MET A 1 17.32 -40.17 10.29
CA MET A 1 17.24 -38.86 10.96
C MET A 1 17.55 -37.83 9.91
N ASN A 2 16.52 -37.21 9.34
CA ASN A 2 16.65 -36.16 8.34
C ASN A 2 15.99 -34.89 8.92
N ASP A 3 16.69 -33.78 8.74
CA ASP A 3 16.48 -32.43 9.26
C ASP A 3 15.07 -31.84 8.96
N PRO A 4 14.37 -31.18 9.93
CA PRO A 4 13.02 -30.65 9.70
C PRO A 4 12.97 -29.17 9.30
N TYR A 5 14.11 -28.52 9.03
CA TYR A 5 14.12 -27.11 8.65
C TYR A 5 13.92 -26.92 7.15
N ASP A 6 12.71 -27.25 6.69
CA ASP A 6 12.19 -26.79 5.41
C ASP A 6 11.88 -25.30 5.55
N HIS A 7 12.89 -24.47 5.21
CA HIS A 7 12.74 -23.03 5.01
C HIS A 7 11.77 -22.79 3.84
N ASN A 8 10.48 -22.89 4.13
CA ASN A 8 9.43 -22.30 3.31
C ASN A 8 9.50 -20.79 3.54
N GLU A 9 10.54 -20.13 3.01
CA GLU A 9 10.44 -18.71 2.73
C GLU A 9 9.28 -18.55 1.75
N PRO A 10 8.24 -17.77 2.08
CA PRO A 10 7.31 -17.36 1.05
C PRO A 10 8.13 -16.50 0.10
N THR A 11 8.54 -17.08 -1.03
CA THR A 11 8.93 -16.31 -2.20
C THR A 11 7.66 -15.60 -2.66
N SER A 12 7.33 -14.49 -2.00
CA SER A 12 6.41 -13.49 -2.52
C SER A 12 6.90 -13.21 -3.93
N LYS A 13 6.11 -13.64 -4.92
CA LYS A 13 6.35 -13.26 -6.31
C LYS A 13 6.55 -11.75 -6.32
N PRO A 14 7.60 -11.22 -7.00
CA PRO A 14 7.76 -9.79 -7.16
C PRO A 14 6.41 -9.25 -7.64
N SER A 15 5.82 -8.31 -6.91
CA SER A 15 4.60 -7.68 -7.37
C SER A 15 4.91 -7.07 -8.73
N ASP A 16 4.13 -7.41 -9.77
CA ASP A 16 4.30 -6.94 -11.16
C ASP A 16 4.29 -5.40 -11.32
N PHE A 17 4.16 -4.65 -10.23
CA PHE A 17 3.98 -3.20 -10.22
C PHE A 17 5.28 -2.39 -10.27
N ILE A 18 6.45 -2.95 -9.95
CA ILE A 18 7.69 -2.15 -9.83
C ILE A 18 8.81 -2.72 -10.67
N VAL A 19 8.88 -2.29 -11.92
CA VAL A 19 9.86 -2.77 -12.92
C VAL A 19 11.09 -1.87 -13.01
N ASN A 20 10.97 -0.60 -12.61
CA ASN A 20 12.00 0.41 -12.84
C ASN A 20 12.62 0.87 -11.52
N VAL A 21 13.92 1.23 -11.56
CA VAL A 21 14.72 1.65 -10.40
C VAL A 21 15.25 3.07 -10.68
N PRO A 22 15.06 4.05 -9.78
CA PRO A 22 15.60 5.39 -9.97
C PRO A 22 17.13 5.39 -10.19
N PRO A 23 17.68 6.30 -11.02
CA PRO A 23 19.13 6.38 -11.23
C PRO A 23 19.91 6.61 -9.94
N GLY A 24 20.85 5.71 -9.64
CA GLY A 24 21.70 5.78 -8.43
C GLY A 24 21.18 4.95 -7.25
N ASP A 25 19.96 4.41 -7.32
CA ASP A 25 19.39 3.62 -6.25
C ASP A 25 19.76 2.13 -6.35
N HIS A 26 19.79 1.47 -5.20
CA HIS A 26 19.92 0.02 -5.13
C HIS A 26 18.56 -0.63 -5.43
N PRO A 27 18.48 -1.59 -6.38
CA PRO A 27 17.21 -2.13 -6.89
C PRO A 27 16.30 -2.69 -5.80
N ILE A 28 16.84 -3.55 -4.92
CA ILE A 28 16.07 -4.18 -3.84
C ILE A 28 15.56 -3.14 -2.84
N THR A 29 16.34 -2.08 -2.61
CA THR A 29 15.98 -1.04 -1.65
C THR A 29 14.85 -0.16 -2.22
N ALA A 30 14.95 0.22 -3.49
CA ALA A 30 13.93 0.98 -4.20
C ALA A 30 12.59 0.22 -4.24
N GLU A 31 12.63 -1.07 -4.60
CA GLU A 31 11.46 -1.95 -4.60
C GLU A 31 10.85 -2.05 -3.19
N HIS A 32 11.68 -2.31 -2.16
CA HIS A 32 11.20 -2.41 -0.79
C HIS A 32 10.54 -1.12 -0.30
N MET A 33 11.14 0.04 -0.59
CA MET A 33 10.58 1.34 -0.21
C MET A 33 9.21 1.58 -0.84
N ALA A 34 9.09 1.34 -2.14
CA ALA A 34 7.84 1.56 -2.84
C ALA A 34 6.75 0.57 -2.41
N ASN A 35 7.07 -0.72 -2.27
CA ASN A 35 6.15 -1.72 -1.75
C ASN A 35 5.69 -1.40 -0.32
N LYS A 36 6.61 -0.94 0.55
CA LYS A 36 6.28 -0.57 1.91
C LYS A 36 5.39 0.67 1.96
N ALA A 37 5.63 1.66 1.09
CA ALA A 37 4.79 2.84 0.98
C ALA A 37 3.35 2.46 0.57
N ILE A 38 3.20 1.62 -0.47
CA ILE A 38 1.88 1.12 -0.91
C ILE A 38 1.18 0.41 0.26
N ALA A 39 1.85 -0.54 0.92
CA ALA A 39 1.25 -1.30 2.01
C ALA A 39 0.79 -0.41 3.18
N LEU A 40 1.58 0.60 3.55
CA LEU A 40 1.22 1.54 4.62
C LEU A 40 0.03 2.42 4.24
N ILE A 41 0.01 2.94 3.02
CA ILE A 41 -1.08 3.79 2.54
C ILE A 41 -2.37 2.97 2.41
N SER A 42 -2.31 1.78 1.81
CA SER A 42 -3.47 0.88 1.72
C SER A 42 -4.02 0.51 3.10
N GLY A 43 -3.15 0.24 4.08
CA GLY A 43 -3.57 -0.02 5.46
C GLY A 43 -4.29 1.18 6.09
N ALA A 44 -3.71 2.38 5.97
CA ALA A 44 -4.32 3.60 6.49
C ALA A 44 -5.68 3.92 5.84
N LEU A 45 -5.81 3.70 4.53
CA LEU A 45 -7.08 3.87 3.82
C LEU A 45 -8.15 2.88 4.32
N SER A 46 -7.77 1.63 4.59
CA SER A 46 -8.68 0.64 5.18
C SER A 46 -9.17 1.08 6.55
N GLU A 47 -8.27 1.53 7.43
CA GLU A 47 -8.63 2.01 8.77
C GLU A 47 -9.56 3.23 8.72
N ILE A 48 -9.37 4.13 7.75
CA ILE A 48 -10.26 5.28 7.56
C ILE A 48 -11.68 4.81 7.17
N VAL A 49 -11.79 3.85 6.26
CA VAL A 49 -13.09 3.29 5.84
C VAL A 49 -13.78 2.61 7.04
N ASP A 50 -13.05 1.87 7.85
CA ASP A 50 -13.59 1.22 9.06
C ASP A 50 -14.12 2.27 10.07
N VAL A 51 -13.39 3.36 10.29
CA VAL A 51 -13.83 4.45 11.18
C VAL A 51 -15.08 5.13 10.64
N VAL A 52 -15.15 5.38 9.32
CA VAL A 52 -16.32 5.94 8.65
C VAL A 52 -17.53 5.03 8.85
N ASP A 53 -17.38 3.73 8.63
CA ASP A 53 -18.48 2.76 8.74
C ASP A 53 -19.08 2.73 10.15
N VAL A 54 -18.23 2.78 11.19
CA VAL A 54 -18.67 2.79 12.60
C VAL A 54 -19.40 4.07 12.99
N HIS A 55 -19.02 5.23 12.44
CA HIS A 55 -19.49 6.54 12.93
C HIS A 55 -20.45 7.28 11.99
N GLN A 56 -20.70 6.77 10.78
CA GLN A 56 -21.53 7.44 9.77
C GLN A 56 -22.94 7.81 10.25
N ASP A 57 -23.55 6.98 11.10
CA ASP A 57 -24.90 7.23 11.63
C ASP A 57 -24.94 8.42 12.61
N MET A 58 -23.85 8.63 13.37
CA MET A 58 -23.75 9.70 14.36
C MET A 58 -23.18 11.00 13.78
N ALA A 59 -22.35 10.91 12.74
CA ALA A 59 -21.67 12.04 12.13
C ALA A 59 -21.63 11.97 10.59
N PRO A 60 -22.79 11.95 9.91
CA PRO A 60 -22.88 11.64 8.48
C PRO A 60 -22.12 12.63 7.58
N SER A 61 -22.14 13.92 7.92
CA SER A 61 -21.40 14.93 7.14
C SER A 61 -19.90 14.76 7.27
N SER A 62 -19.40 14.53 8.49
CA SER A 62 -17.97 14.28 8.73
C SER A 62 -17.50 12.98 8.07
N ALA A 63 -18.30 11.92 8.17
CA ALA A 63 -18.05 10.64 7.50
C ALA A 63 -17.92 10.82 5.97
N CYS A 64 -18.81 11.62 5.36
CA CYS A 64 -18.74 11.95 3.93
C CYS A 64 -17.44 12.67 3.56
N TYR A 65 -17.05 13.71 4.31
CA TYR A 65 -15.80 14.45 4.04
C TYR A 65 -14.55 13.59 4.22
N VAL A 66 -14.52 12.73 5.23
CA VAL A 66 -13.40 11.81 5.48
C VAL A 66 -13.31 10.76 4.38
N LEU A 67 -14.44 10.23 3.91
CA LEU A 67 -14.46 9.27 2.80
C LEU A 67 -14.00 9.92 1.47
N GLN A 68 -14.36 11.18 1.22
CA GLN A 68 -13.86 11.94 0.07
C GLN A 68 -12.34 12.13 0.12
N LEU A 69 -11.79 12.44 1.30
CA LEU A 69 -10.34 12.52 1.51
C LEU A 69 -9.66 11.17 1.24
N ALA A 70 -10.22 10.07 1.75
CA ALA A 70 -9.70 8.72 1.50
C ALA A 70 -9.69 8.40 -0.01
N GLY A 71 -10.77 8.73 -0.74
CA GLY A 71 -10.81 8.60 -2.20
C GLY A 71 -9.70 9.38 -2.91
N THR A 72 -9.50 10.64 -2.52
CA THR A 72 -8.44 11.50 -3.10
C THR A 72 -7.05 10.93 -2.87
N LEU A 73 -6.78 10.40 -1.68
CA LEU A 73 -5.51 9.76 -1.33
C LEU A 73 -5.31 8.45 -2.08
N ALA A 74 -6.36 7.65 -2.26
CA ALA A 74 -6.30 6.43 -3.05
C ALA A 74 -5.95 6.73 -4.51
N ASP A 75 -6.63 7.69 -5.14
CA ASP A 75 -6.37 8.12 -6.52
C ASP A 75 -4.94 8.64 -6.68
N SER A 76 -4.49 9.49 -5.75
CA SER A 76 -3.12 10.03 -5.75
C SER A 76 -2.06 8.93 -5.60
N THR A 77 -2.36 7.89 -4.83
CA THR A 77 -1.45 6.75 -4.64
C THR A 77 -1.37 5.90 -5.90
N ILE A 78 -2.50 5.65 -6.57
CA ILE A 78 -2.53 4.95 -7.85
C ILE A 78 -1.78 5.74 -8.93
N GLU A 79 -1.99 7.06 -9.00
CA GLU A 79 -1.25 7.94 -9.92
C GLU A 79 0.25 7.89 -9.65
N TRP A 80 0.66 7.94 -8.37
CA TRP A 80 2.06 7.81 -7.99
C TRP A 80 2.64 6.44 -8.37
N MET A 81 1.89 5.34 -8.19
CA MET A 81 2.32 3.99 -8.59
C MET A 81 2.57 3.91 -10.10
N HIS A 82 1.69 4.49 -10.92
CA HIS A 82 1.87 4.50 -12.37
C HIS A 82 3.06 5.34 -12.82
N ARG A 83 3.38 6.42 -12.10
CA ARG A 83 4.55 7.27 -12.38
C ARG A 83 5.84 6.75 -11.77
N TRP A 84 5.83 5.71 -10.96
CA TRP A 84 7.05 5.24 -10.33
C TRP A 84 7.85 4.35 -11.30
N PRO A 85 9.17 4.59 -11.45
CA PRO A 85 9.97 5.79 -11.26
C PRO A 85 10.23 6.47 -12.62
N GLU A 86 9.17 6.67 -13.40
CA GLU A 86 9.20 7.33 -14.71
C GLU A 86 10.00 8.65 -14.69
#